data_AF-A0A7J0E908-F1
#
_entry.id   AF-A0A7J0E908-F1
#
_cell.length_a   1.000
_cell.length_b   1.000
_cell.length_c   1.000
_cell.angle_alpha   90.00
_cell.angle_beta   90.00
_cell.angle_gamma   90.00
#
_symmetry.space_group_name_H-M   'P 1'
#
loop_
_entity.id
_entity.type
_entity.pdbx_description
1 polymer ?
#
loop_
_entity_poly.entity_id
_entity_poly.type
_entity_poly.pdbx_seq_one_letter_code
_entity_poly.pdbx_strand_id
1 'polypeptide(L)' 'MERVVLDGIINRLLEVKHRPGKQVQLSESEIKQLCIQSKDIFLQQPNLLELEAPIKICGIFLSIPLFRLVF' A
#
# COMPACT_ATOMS: atom_id res chain seq x y z
N MET A 1 8.60 -12.70 3.29
CA MET A 1 9.48 -11.52 3.44
C MET A 1 9.86 -11.37 4.91
N GLU A 2 11.15 -11.15 5.22
CA GLU A 2 11.58 -10.91 6.61
C GLU A 2 11.09 -9.54 7.10
N ARG A 3 10.63 -9.48 8.35
CA ARG A 3 10.09 -8.24 8.95
C ARG A 3 11.09 -7.08 8.87
N VAL A 4 12.36 -7.36 9.15
CA VAL A 4 13.46 -6.37 9.10
C VAL A 4 13.58 -5.71 7.72
N VAL A 5 13.41 -6.48 6.63
CA VAL A 5 13.48 -5.94 5.26
C VAL A 5 12.25 -5.10 4.95
N LEU A 6 11.07 -5.55 5.39
CA LEU A 6 9.81 -4.84 5.19
C LEU A 6 9.77 -3.51 5.96
N ASP A 7 10.20 -3.51 7.22
CA ASP A 7 10.38 -2.30 8.04
C ASP A 7 11.40 -1.33 7.43
N GLY A 8 12.49 -1.87 6.85
CA GLY A 8 13.47 -1.07 6.10
C GLY A 8 12.84 -0.34 4.91
N ILE A 9 11.99 -1.01 4.13
CA ILE A 9 11.29 -0.41 2.99
C ILE A 9 10.28 0.65 3.45
N ILE A 10 9.50 0.38 4.50
CA ILE A 10 8.52 1.33 5.06
C ILE A 10 9.23 2.62 5.50
N ASN A 11 10.34 2.51 6.22
CA ASN A 11 11.09 3.68 6.67
C ASN A 11 11.58 4.52 5.49
N ARG A 12 12.14 3.89 4.45
CA ARG A 12 12.61 4.57 3.23
C ARG A 12 11.49 5.29 2.48
N LEU A 13 10.29 4.72 2.45
CA LEU A 13 9.10 5.36 1.86
C LEU A 13 8.61 6.54 2.70
N LEU A 14 8.66 6.43 4.03
CA LEU A 14 8.23 7.50 4.95
C LEU A 14 9.20 8.70 4.97
N GLU A 15 10.49 8.49 4.71
CA GLU A 15 11.48 9.57 4.61
C GLU A 15 11.14 10.61 3.52
N VAL A 16 10.46 10.20 2.45
CA VAL A 16 10.08 11.09 1.33
C VAL A 16 8.89 11.98 1.70
N LYS A 17 8.16 11.67 2.78
CA LYS A 17 7.05 12.51 3.28
C LYS A 17 7.48 13.96 3.57
N HIS A 18 8.75 14.17 3.93
CA HIS A 18 9.29 15.50 4.23
C HIS A 18 9.83 16.23 2.98
N ARG A 19 9.99 15.54 1.84
CA ARG A 19 10.56 16.09 0.60
C ARG A 19 9.85 15.48 -0.63
N PRO A 20 8.70 16.02 -1.05
CA PRO A 20 8.01 15.54 -2.24
C PRO A 20 8.93 15.73 -3.46
N GLY A 21 9.26 14.63 -4.15
CA GLY A 21 10.12 14.63 -5.34
C GLY A 21 11.36 13.72 -5.27
N LYS A 22 11.73 13.17 -4.10
CA LYS A 22 12.80 12.19 -3.99
C LYS A 22 12.29 10.80 -4.41
N GLN A 23 12.82 10.25 -5.50
CA GLN A 23 12.52 8.86 -5.89
C GLN A 23 13.18 7.90 -4.88
N VAL A 24 12.38 7.00 -4.31
CA VAL A 24 12.90 5.89 -3.50
C VAL A 24 13.33 4.79 -4.46
N GLN A 25 14.63 4.48 -4.48
CA GLN A 25 15.18 3.42 -5.32
C GLN A 25 14.92 2.05 -4.67
N LEU A 26 13.80 1.43 -4.97
CA LEU A 26 13.52 0.05 -4.58
C LEU A 26 14.04 -0.91 -5.64
N SER A 27 14.60 -2.03 -5.22
CA SER A 27 15.04 -3.08 -6.14
C SER A 27 13.85 -3.83 -6.72
N GLU A 28 13.93 -4.30 -7.96
CA GLU A 28 12.84 -5.06 -8.59
C GLU A 28 12.42 -6.27 -7.76
N SER A 29 13.40 -6.95 -7.16
CA SER A 29 13.21 -8.10 -6.27
C SER A 29 12.34 -7.76 -5.06
N GLU A 30 12.55 -6.58 -4.45
CA GLU A 30 11.80 -6.08 -3.29
C GLU A 30 10.35 -5.77 -3.70
N ILE A 31 10.15 -5.10 -4.84
CA ILE A 31 8.82 -4.77 -5.37
C ILE A 31 8.03 -6.05 -5.68
N LYS A 32 8.67 -7.02 -6.35
CA LYS A 32 8.05 -8.29 -6.71
C LYS A 32 7.65 -9.08 -5.46
N GLN A 33 8.50 -9.12 -4.44
CA GLN A 33 8.19 -9.74 -3.15
C GLN A 33 6.98 -9.08 -2.48
N LEU A 34 6.93 -7.73 -2.43
CA LEU A 34 5.79 -7.00 -1.87
C LEU A 34 4.49 -7.33 -2.59
N CYS A 35 4.49 -7.33 -3.93
CA CYS A 35 3.30 -7.66 -4.72
C CYS A 35 2.83 -9.10 -4.49
N ILE A 36 3.74 -10.06 -4.44
CA ILE A 36 3.39 -11.48 -4.22
C ILE A 36 2.80 -11.66 -2.82
N GLN A 37 3.44 -11.10 -1.80
CA GLN A 37 2.99 -11.21 -0.42
C GLN A 37 1.66 -10.48 -0.20
N SER A 38 1.48 -9.31 -0.81
CA SER A 38 0.22 -8.56 -0.75
C SER A 38 -0.92 -9.33 -1.43
N LYS A 39 -0.65 -9.94 -2.60
CA LYS A 39 -1.62 -10.77 -3.31
C LYS A 39 -2.08 -11.96 -2.46
N ASP A 40 -1.15 -12.63 -1.77
CA ASP A 40 -1.50 -13.75 -0.88
C ASP A 40 -2.44 -13.31 0.25
N ILE A 41 -2.16 -12.17 0.88
CA ILE A 41 -3.01 -11.57 1.92
C ILE A 41 -4.40 -11.22 1.38
N PHE A 42 -4.48 -10.60 0.20
CA PHE A 42 -5.76 -10.26 -0.42
C PHE A 42 -6.57 -11.49 -0.83
N LEU A 43 -5.91 -12.60 -1.20
CA LEU A 43 -6.59 -13.86 -1.52
C LEU A 43 -7.07 -14.60 -0.25
N GLN A 44 -6.37 -14.43 0.87
CA GLN A 44 -6.80 -14.97 2.17
C GLN A 44 -7.96 -14.19 2.78
N GLN A 45 -8.08 -12.90 2.45
CA GLN A 45 -9.19 -12.07 2.89
C GLN A 45 -10.44 -12.31 2.03
N PRO A 46 -11.65 -12.34 2.63
CA PRO A 46 -12.88 -12.42 1.87
C PRO A 46 -13.08 -11.14 1.02
N ASN A 47 -13.67 -11.30 -0.17
CA ASN A 47 -14.01 -10.15 -1.04
C ASN A 47 -14.96 -9.14 -0.36
N LEU A 48 -15.73 -9.60 0.62
CA LEU A 48 -16.54 -8.76 1.49
C LEU A 48 -15.81 -8.63 2.84
N LEU A 49 -15.15 -7.49 3.04
CA LEU A 49 -14.51 -7.15 4.31
C LEU A 49 -15.57 -6.62 5.28
N GLU A 50 -15.84 -7.40 6.33
CA GLU A 50 -16.65 -6.97 7.46
C GLU A 50 -15.76 -6.17 8.43
N LEU A 51 -15.97 -4.86 8.46
CA LEU A 51 -15.13 -3.91 9.19
C LEU A 51 -15.89 -3.37 10.41
N GLU A 52 -15.40 -3.66 11.62
CA GLU A 52 -15.94 -3.12 12.87
C GLU A 52 -15.28 -1.78 13.24
N ALA A 53 -16.07 -0.82 13.75
CA ALA A 53 -15.57 0.49 14.13
C ALA A 53 -14.60 0.41 15.33
N PRO A 54 -13.59 1.32 15.44
CA PRO A 54 -13.37 2.55 14.67
C PRO A 54 -12.33 2.40 13.55
N ILE A 55 -12.72 2.70 12.30
CA ILE A 55 -11.83 2.65 11.13
C ILE A 55 -11.87 3.98 10.39
N LYS A 56 -10.71 4.45 9.92
CA LYS A 56 -10.59 5.62 9.05
C LYS A 56 -10.63 5.17 7.60
N ILE A 57 -11.72 5.49 6.91
CA ILE A 57 -11.86 5.21 5.47
C ILE A 57 -11.20 6.37 4.71
N CYS A 58 -10.12 6.08 4.00
CA CYS A 58 -9.47 7.03 3.10
C CYS A 58 -9.78 6.65 1.65
N GLY A 59 -10.43 7.55 0.90
CA GLY A 59 -10.71 7.38 -0.53
C GLY A 59 -9.49 7.57 -1.43
N ILE A 60 -9.71 7.62 -2.74
CA ILE A 60 -8.65 7.65 -3.76
C ILE A 60 -7.73 8.89 -3.64
N PHE A 61 -6.42 8.63 -3.73
CA PHE A 61 -5.33 9.63 -3.70
C PHE A 61 -4.86 10.10 -5.10
N LEU A 62 -5.55 9.65 -6.15
CA LEU A 62 -5.30 10.03 -7.54
C LEU A 62 -6.28 11.12 -7.95
N SER A 63 -5.76 12.23 -8.47
CA SER A 63 -6.50 13.27 -9.21
C SER A 63 -7.10 12.69 -10.50
N ILE A 64 -8.11 11.81 -10.39
CA ILE A 64 -8.85 11.24 -11.51
C ILE A 64 -10.35 11.38 -11.23
N PRO A 65 -11.15 12.01 -12.11
CA PRO A 65 -12.57 12.28 -11.91
C PRO A 65 -13.47 11.05 -12.16
N LEU A 66 -12.96 9.82 -12.02
CA LEU A 66 -13.69 8.59 -12.39
C LEU A 66 -14.42 7.91 -11.22
N PHE A 67 -14.38 8.49 -10.01
CA PHE A 67 -15.08 7.95 -8.83
C PHE A 67 -16.53 8.47 -8.70
N ARG A 68 -17.19 8.74 -9.83
CA ARG A 68 -18.63 9.02 -9.92
C ARG A 68 -19.36 7.93 -10.70
N LEU A 69 -19.01 6.67 -10.47
CA LEU A 69 -19.79 5.56 -11.03
C LEU A 69 -19.71 4.28 -10.19
N VAL A 70 -19.57 4.36 -8.86
CA VAL A 70 -19.90 3.20 -7.99
C VAL A 70 -20.38 3.66 -6.59
N PHE A 71 -21.01 4.83 -6.49
CA PHE A 71 -21.91 5.19 -5.39
C PHE A 71 -22.96 6.17 -5.93
#